data_AF-A0A0F2QXG7-F1
#
_entry.id   AF-A0A0F2QXG7-F1
#
_cell.length_a   1.000
_cell.length_b   1.000
_cell.length_c   1.000
_cell.angle_alpha   90.00
_cell.angle_beta   90.00
_cell.angle_gamma   90.00
#
_symmetry.space_group_name_H-M   'P 1'
#
loop_
_entity.id
_entity.type
_entity.pdbx_description
1 polymer ?
#
loop_
_entity_poly.entity_id
_entity_poly.type
_entity_poly.pdbx_seq_one_letter_code
_entity_poly.pdbx_strand_id
1 'polypeptide(L)' 'MQKDADSPACPDETEQIVINIPSRLAKRIQRYADENGNSITGVVIEALDALLSGRTTDGFK' A
#
# COMPACT_ATOMS: atom_id res chain seq x y z
N MET A 1 -29.89 -1.59 23.02
CA MET A 1 -29.05 -0.53 22.44
C MET A 1 -27.78 -0.46 23.27
N GLN A 2 -26.70 -1.13 22.84
CA GLN A 2 -25.37 -0.94 23.40
C GLN A 2 -24.57 -0.10 22.41
N LYS A 3 -24.00 0.97 22.95
CA LYS A 3 -23.23 1.99 22.27
C LYS A 3 -21.78 1.59 22.49
N ASP A 4 -21.23 0.82 21.56
CA ASP A 4 -19.79 0.62 21.49
C ASP A 4 -19.17 1.93 21.00
N ALA A 5 -18.67 2.69 21.97
CA ALA A 5 -17.86 3.86 21.75
C ALA A 5 -16.43 3.39 21.38
N ASP A 6 -15.83 4.14 20.47
CA ASP A 6 -14.41 4.06 20.06
C ASP A 6 -14.08 3.05 18.96
N SER A 7 -14.59 3.31 17.74
CA SER A 7 -13.68 3.27 16.60
C SER A 7 -13.26 4.71 16.36
N PRO A 8 -11.95 5.07 16.41
CA PRO A 8 -11.53 6.34 15.86
C PRO A 8 -11.92 6.31 14.39
N ALA A 9 -13.01 6.99 14.04
CA ALA A 9 -13.24 7.39 12.68
C ALA A 9 -11.96 8.15 12.29
N CYS A 10 -11.16 7.58 11.39
CA CYS A 10 -9.95 8.23 10.88
C CYS A 10 -10.35 9.67 10.53
N PRO A 11 -9.88 10.68 11.28
CA PRO A 11 -10.36 12.06 11.13
C PRO A 11 -9.89 12.66 9.80
N ASP A 12 -8.89 12.03 9.18
CA ASP A 12 -8.42 12.23 7.82
C ASP A 12 -8.60 10.91 7.05
N GLU A 13 -9.18 10.96 5.85
CA GLU A 13 -9.40 9.76 5.02
C GLU A 13 -8.08 9.10 4.56
N THR A 14 -6.95 9.79 4.73
CA THR A 14 -5.61 9.34 4.36
C THR A 14 -4.57 9.71 5.41
N GLU A 15 -3.84 8.71 5.91
CA GLU A 15 -2.64 8.90 6.71
C GLU A 15 -1.37 8.84 5.85
N GLN A 16 -0.35 9.63 6.19
CA GLN A 16 0.95 9.60 5.51
C GLN A 16 1.93 8.70 6.27
N ILE A 17 2.52 7.74 5.54
CA ILE A 17 3.62 6.91 6.05
C ILE A 17 4.85 7.14 5.19
N VAL A 18 5.98 7.43 5.82
CA VAL A 18 7.29 7.52 5.16
C VAL A 18 8.08 6.27 5.48
N ILE A 19 8.42 5.48 4.45
CA ILE A 19 9.23 4.27 4.58
C ILE A 19 10.54 4.39 3.82
N ASN A 20 11.64 4.05 4.48
CA ASN A 20 12.95 3.97 3.85
C ASN A 20 13.14 2.55 3.32
N ILE A 21 13.26 2.42 2.00
CA ILE A 21 13.50 1.14 1.34
C ILE A 21 14.88 1.11 0.67
N PRO A 22 15.49 -0.09 0.51
CA PRO A 22 16.72 -0.23 -0.23
C PRO A 22 16.60 0.32 -1.65
N SER A 23 17.65 1.00 -2.14
CA SER A 23 17.66 1.63 -3.47
C SER A 23 17.36 0.65 -4.61
N ARG A 24 17.80 -0.61 -4.47
CA ARG A 24 17.48 -1.69 -5.42
C ARG A 24 15.99 -2.01 -5.46
N LEU A 25 15.30 -1.95 -4.32
CA LEU A 25 13.86 -2.16 -4.24
C LEU A 25 13.12 -0.99 -4.89
N ALA A 26 13.51 0.25 -4.58
CA ALA A 26 12.92 1.45 -5.17
C ALA A 26 12.97 1.43 -6.71
N LYS A 27 14.12 1.02 -7.29
CA LYS A 27 14.26 0.85 -8.74
C LYS A 27 13.32 -0.20 -9.34
N ARG A 28 13.08 -1.29 -8.62
CA ARG A 28 12.15 -2.35 -9.07
C ARG A 28 10.72 -1.84 -9.06
N ILE A 29 10.32 -1.14 -7.99
CA ILE A 29 8.99 -0.55 -7.87
C ILE A 29 8.77 0.50 -8.96
N GLN A 30 9.75 1.38 -9.20
CA GLN A 30 9.68 2.37 -10.27
C GLN A 30 9.50 1.71 -11.63
N ARG A 31 10.32 0.70 -11.96
CA ARG A 31 10.21 0.01 -13.24
C ARG A 31 8.83 -0.64 -13.43
N TYR A 32 8.32 -1.32 -12.39
CA TYR A 32 7.00 -1.94 -12.44
C TYR A 32 5.89 -0.89 -12.60
N ALA A 33 6.01 0.25 -11.92
CA ALA A 33 5.08 1.36 -12.06
C ALA A 33 5.07 1.89 -13.50
N ASP A 34 6.24 2.14 -14.08
CA ASP A 34 6.39 2.65 -15.45
C ASP A 34 5.81 1.68 -16.50
N GLU A 35 6.09 0.38 -16.36
CA GLU A 35 5.61 -0.67 -17.28
C GLU A 35 4.09 -0.83 -17.25
N ASN A 36 3.44 -0.52 -16.12
CA ASN A 36 1.99 -0.68 -15.94
C ASN A 36 1.21 0.66 -15.96
N GLY A 37 1.88 1.79 -16.26
CA GLY A 37 1.24 3.12 -16.22
C GLY A 37 0.74 3.53 -14.84
N ASN A 38 1.38 3.03 -13.78
CA ASN A 38 1.06 3.31 -12.38
C ASN A 38 2.11 4.23 -11.75
N SER A 39 1.88 4.67 -10.52
CA SER A 39 2.85 5.40 -9.69
C SER A 39 3.53 4.47 -8.69
N ILE A 40 4.73 4.83 -8.21
CA ILE A 40 5.39 4.11 -7.10
C ILE A 40 4.44 3.93 -5.92
N THR A 41 3.74 5.00 -5.54
CA THR A 41 2.80 5.00 -4.42
C THR A 41 1.67 4.01 -4.65
N GLY A 42 1.08 3.98 -5.85
CA GLY A 42 0.02 3.03 -6.20
C GLY A 42 0.49 1.58 -6.05
N VAL A 43 1.66 1.27 -6.61
CA VAL A 43 2.25 -0.08 -6.51
C VAL A 43 2.51 -0.47 -5.05
N VAL A 44 2.99 0.45 -4.21
CA VAL A 44 3.23 0.18 -2.79
C VAL A 44 1.92 -0.04 -2.05
N ILE A 45 0.88 0.75 -2.31
CA ILE A 45 -0.44 0.59 -1.70
C ILE A 45 -1.03 -0.78 -2.08
N GLU A 46 -1.01 -1.15 -3.36
CA GLU A 46 -1.54 -2.45 -3.82
C GLU A 46 -0.78 -3.63 -3.19
N ALA A 47 0.55 -3.53 -3.09
CA ALA A 47 1.36 -4.55 -2.45
C ALA A 47 1.05 -4.69 -0.95
N LEU A 48 0.83 -3.56 -0.26
CA LEU A 48 0.43 -3.54 1.16
C LEU A 48 -0.98 -4.12 1.34
N ASP A 49 -1.94 -3.71 0.52
CA ASP A 49 -3.32 -4.21 0.55
C ASP A 49 -3.38 -5.72 0.34
N ALA A 50 -2.65 -6.24 -0.64
CA ALA A 50 -2.60 -7.66 -0.92
C ALA A 50 -1.92 -8.46 0.21
N LEU A 51 -0.81 -7.94 0.75
CA LEU A 51 -0.12 -8.53 1.91
C LEU A 51 -1.05 -8.64 3.12
N LEU A 52 -1.78 -7.57 3.44
CA LEU A 52 -2.69 -7.50 4.59
C LEU A 52 -3.96 -8.31 4.36
N SER A 53 -4.46 -8.39 3.12
CA SER A 53 -5.62 -9.19 2.75
C SER A 53 -5.36 -10.71 2.73
N GLY A 54 -4.13 -11.14 2.98
CA GLY A 54 -3.74 -12.56 2.90
C GLY A 54 -3.81 -13.12 1.47
N ARG A 55 -3.99 -12.27 0.46
CA ARG A 55 -3.89 -12.63 -0.95
C ARG A 55 -2.41 -12.59 -1.31
N THR A 56 -1.76 -13.74 -1.40
CA THR A 56 -0.47 -13.82 -2.09
C THR A 56 -0.64 -13.19 -3.47
N THR A 57 0.00 -12.05 -3.69
CA THR A 57 0.00 -11.31 -4.95
C THR A 57 0.47 -12.23 -6.07
N ASP A 58 -0.46 -12.79 -6.85
CA ASP A 58 -0.16 -13.57 -8.07
C ASP A 58 0.35 -12.66 -9.22
N GLY A 59 0.45 -11.34 -8.98
CA GLY A 59 0.80 -10.33 -9.98
C GLY A 59 2.28 -9.90 -10.05
N PHE A 60 3.18 -10.47 -9.23
CA PHE A 60 4.62 -10.27 -9.38
C PHE A 60 5.25 -11.47 -10.13
N LYS A 61 4.92 -11.58 -11.41
CA LYS A 61 5.53 -12.58 -12.30
C LYS A 61 6.34 -11.91 -13.40
#